data_AF-E9HAM1-F1
#
_entry.id   AF-E9HAM1-F1
#
_cell.length_a   1.000
_cell.length_b   1.000
_cell.length_c   1.000
_cell.angle_alpha   90.00
_cell.angle_beta   90.00
_cell.angle_gamma   90.00
#
_symmetry.space_group_name_H-M   'P 1'
#
loop_
_entity.id
_entity.type
_entity.pdbx_description
1 polymer ?
#
loop_
_entity_poly.entity_id
_entity_poly.type
_entity_poly.pdbx_seq_one_letter_code
_entity_poly.pdbx_strand_id
1 'polypeptide(L)'
;MWTNLKSVILVFVSLHVTFGASNPDYSIQMSKIKVLTLNHGKMTNSRRVPSVPQLKCVGGTAGCRAFIPQVVQCENQGSDGIAIQWECKTDMDNAYRFGKIMVICEGYDYPGDHYVLVGSCGLEYNIDLTKEGIDNHPFIP
;
A
#
# COMPACT_ATOMS: atom_id res chain seq x y z
N MET A 1 -76.00 -8.67 -7.62
CA MET A 1 -75.40 -8.02 -6.43
C MET A 1 -73.98 -8.52 -6.28
N TRP A 2 -73.07 -7.57 -6.10
CA TRP A 2 -71.63 -7.58 -6.36
C TRP A 2 -70.82 -8.21 -5.22
N THR A 3 -69.78 -8.99 -5.50
CA THR A 3 -68.54 -8.94 -4.69
C THR A 3 -67.30 -9.23 -5.54
N ASN A 4 -66.55 -8.17 -5.85
CA ASN A 4 -65.20 -8.24 -6.39
C ASN A 4 -64.25 -8.66 -5.25
N LEU A 5 -63.66 -9.86 -5.33
CA LEU A 5 -62.54 -10.22 -4.46
C LEU A 5 -61.25 -9.61 -5.02
N LYS A 6 -60.88 -8.43 -4.55
CA LYS A 6 -59.58 -7.82 -4.88
C LYS A 6 -58.49 -8.59 -4.15
N SER A 7 -57.72 -9.40 -4.86
CA SER A 7 -56.49 -10.01 -4.34
C SER A 7 -55.52 -8.91 -3.89
N VAL A 8 -55.27 -8.83 -2.58
CA VAL A 8 -54.24 -7.98 -2.00
C VAL A 8 -52.91 -8.73 -2.13
N ILE A 9 -52.09 -8.34 -3.11
CA ILE A 9 -50.72 -8.85 -3.23
C ILE A 9 -49.85 -8.10 -2.21
N LEU A 10 -49.56 -8.76 -1.09
CA LEU A 10 -48.58 -8.28 -0.10
C LEU A 10 -47.16 -8.49 -0.65
N VAL A 11 -46.58 -7.43 -1.21
CA VAL A 11 -45.16 -7.41 -1.59
C VAL A 11 -44.33 -7.18 -0.34
N PHE A 12 -43.81 -8.26 0.26
CA PHE A 12 -42.77 -8.16 1.29
C PHE A 12 -41.48 -7.66 0.64
N VAL A 13 -41.24 -6.35 0.70
CA VAL A 13 -39.94 -5.77 0.35
C VAL A 13 -38.95 -6.17 1.43
N SER A 14 -38.12 -7.18 1.16
CA SER A 14 -37.04 -7.55 2.07
C SER A 14 -36.01 -6.43 2.11
N LEU A 15 -36.02 -5.61 3.17
CA LEU A 15 -34.89 -4.76 3.50
C LEU A 15 -33.74 -5.66 3.95
N HIS A 16 -32.89 -6.06 3.00
CA HIS A 16 -31.60 -6.65 3.32
C HIS A 16 -30.68 -5.55 3.85
N VAL A 17 -30.60 -5.42 5.18
CA VAL A 17 -29.51 -4.68 5.81
C VAL A 17 -28.25 -5.52 5.62
N THR A 18 -27.47 -5.22 4.59
CA THR A 18 -26.16 -5.82 4.41
C THR A 18 -25.24 -5.26 5.49
N PHE A 19 -25.10 -5.98 6.60
CA PHE A 19 -24.03 -5.73 7.55
C PHE A 19 -22.71 -6.11 6.87
N GLY A 20 -21.99 -5.10 6.38
CA GLY A 20 -20.60 -5.28 5.96
C GLY A 20 -19.78 -5.72 7.15
N ALA A 21 -19.14 -6.88 7.08
CA ALA A 21 -18.18 -7.31 8.10
C ALA A 21 -17.01 -6.32 8.12
N SER A 22 -16.95 -5.47 9.15
CA SER A 22 -15.76 -4.68 9.45
C SER A 22 -14.71 -5.64 9.97
N ASN A 23 -13.60 -5.81 9.25
CA ASN A 23 -12.43 -6.48 9.82
C ASN A 23 -12.02 -5.67 11.06
N PRO A 24 -11.86 -6.31 12.24
CA PRO A 24 -11.37 -5.58 13.41
C PRO A 24 -10.02 -4.94 13.07
N ASP A 25 -9.92 -3.63 13.29
CA ASP A 25 -8.68 -2.89 13.09
C ASP A 25 -7.66 -3.38 14.12
N TYR A 26 -6.64 -4.10 13.65
CA TYR A 26 -5.53 -4.53 14.49
C TYR A 26 -4.41 -3.49 14.47
N SER A 27 -3.79 -3.27 15.62
CA SER A 27 -2.56 -2.47 15.74
C SER A 27 -1.35 -3.39 15.97
N ILE A 28 -0.18 -2.93 15.53
CA ILE A 28 1.09 -3.60 15.79
C ILE A 28 2.15 -2.56 16.12
N GLN A 29 3.02 -2.86 17.09
CA GLN A 29 4.18 -2.02 17.35
C GLN A 29 5.10 -2.05 16.13
N MET A 30 5.43 -0.87 15.59
CA MET A 30 6.20 -0.69 14.36
C MET A 30 7.52 -1.49 14.39
N SER A 31 8.23 -1.50 15.53
CA SER A 31 9.49 -2.25 15.72
C SER A 31 9.34 -3.78 15.71
N LYS A 32 8.12 -4.31 15.85
CA LYS A 32 7.83 -5.75 15.78
C LYS A 32 7.51 -6.23 14.37
N ILE A 33 7.34 -5.32 13.41
CA ILE A 33 7.17 -5.69 12.01
C ILE A 33 8.51 -6.21 11.49
N LYS A 34 8.53 -7.47 11.05
CA LYS A 34 9.74 -8.11 10.52
C LYS A 34 9.90 -7.85 9.03
N VAL A 35 8.80 -8.02 8.29
CA VAL A 35 8.77 -7.96 6.83
C VAL A 35 7.47 -7.30 6.39
N LEU A 36 7.56 -6.50 5.31
CA LEU A 36 6.44 -5.97 4.56
C LEU A 36 6.50 -6.53 3.15
N THR A 37 5.38 -7.03 2.63
CA THR A 37 5.23 -7.41 1.23
C THR A 37 4.20 -6.48 0.58
N LEU A 38 4.70 -5.58 -0.24
CA LEU A 38 3.93 -4.50 -0.86
C LEU A 38 3.72 -4.81 -2.33
N ASN A 39 2.52 -4.58 -2.84
CA ASN A 39 2.13 -4.99 -4.18
C ASN A 39 1.70 -3.78 -5.01
N HIS A 40 2.10 -3.76 -6.28
CA HIS A 40 1.63 -2.76 -7.23
C HIS A 40 0.12 -2.83 -7.41
N GLY A 41 -0.52 -1.67 -7.58
CA GLY A 41 -1.97 -1.57 -7.75
C GLY A 41 -2.81 -1.83 -6.49
N LYS A 42 -2.21 -2.25 -5.37
CA LYS A 42 -2.93 -2.38 -4.09
C LYS A 42 -2.89 -1.07 -3.31
N MET A 43 -3.97 -0.83 -2.57
CA MET A 43 -4.09 0.29 -1.63
C MET A 43 -3.74 -0.17 -0.21
N THR A 44 -3.28 0.76 0.62
CA THR A 44 -3.06 0.54 2.05
C THR A 44 -4.41 0.43 2.78
N ASN A 45 -4.44 -0.31 3.89
CA ASN A 45 -5.53 -0.15 4.86
C ASN A 45 -5.47 1.27 5.41
N SER A 46 -6.63 1.85 5.72
CA SER A 46 -6.68 3.13 6.39
C SER A 46 -7.91 3.27 7.28
N ARG A 47 -7.74 4.02 8.36
CA ARG A 47 -8.79 4.27 9.36
C ARG A 47 -9.12 5.75 9.48
N ARG A 48 -8.10 6.62 9.49
CA ARG A 48 -8.26 8.07 9.77
C ARG A 48 -7.93 8.96 8.59
N VAL A 49 -7.16 8.46 7.62
CA VAL A 49 -6.79 9.19 6.40
C VAL A 49 -7.33 8.46 5.16
N PRO A 50 -7.25 9.04 3.95
CA PRO A 50 -7.53 8.28 2.74
C PRO A 50 -6.45 7.22 2.49
N SER A 51 -6.86 6.02 2.06
CA SER A 51 -5.93 4.98 1.63
C SER A 51 -5.04 5.49 0.49
N VAL A 52 -3.76 5.10 0.50
CA VAL A 52 -2.78 5.43 -0.54
C VAL A 52 -2.27 4.17 -1.24
N PRO A 53 -1.62 4.25 -2.42
CA PRO A 53 -0.99 3.09 -3.02
C PRO A 53 0.08 2.48 -2.11
N GLN A 54 0.16 1.14 -2.05
CA GLN A 54 1.23 0.45 -1.31
C GLN A 54 2.62 0.71 -1.90
N LEU A 55 2.70 0.91 -3.22
CA LEU A 55 3.93 1.23 -3.94
C LEU A 55 3.72 2.53 -4.73
N LYS A 56 4.54 3.54 -4.47
CA LYS A 56 4.47 4.83 -5.14
C LYS A 56 5.84 5.29 -5.57
N CYS A 57 6.07 5.36 -6.88
CA CYS A 57 7.26 6.02 -7.38
C CYS A 57 7.13 7.54 -7.25
N VAL A 58 8.18 8.19 -6.74
CA VAL A 58 8.22 9.65 -6.53
C VAL A 58 9.34 10.36 -7.30
N GLY A 59 10.15 9.63 -8.06
CA GLY A 59 11.17 10.19 -8.95
C GLY A 59 12.33 9.24 -9.26
N GLY A 60 13.52 9.83 -9.40
CA GLY A 60 14.76 9.13 -9.72
C GLY A 60 15.26 9.42 -11.13
N THR A 61 16.53 9.10 -11.40
CA THR A 61 17.21 9.45 -12.66
C THR A 61 16.67 8.68 -13.86
N ALA A 62 16.08 7.49 -13.66
CA ALA A 62 15.42 6.74 -14.73
C ALA A 62 13.98 7.23 -14.97
N GLY A 63 13.38 7.90 -13.98
CA GLY A 63 11.98 8.30 -13.99
C GLY A 63 11.01 7.13 -13.70
N CYS A 64 9.81 7.49 -13.22
CA CYS A 64 8.85 6.51 -12.68
C CYS A 64 8.18 5.58 -13.69
N ARG A 65 8.41 5.80 -14.99
CA ARG A 65 7.87 4.95 -16.05
C ARG A 65 8.90 3.94 -16.56
N ALA A 66 10.17 4.08 -16.21
CA ALA A 66 11.23 3.19 -16.69
C ALA A 66 11.09 1.78 -16.11
N PHE A 67 10.72 1.68 -14.83
CA PHE A 67 10.50 0.39 -14.16
C PHE A 67 9.42 0.53 -13.08
N ILE A 68 8.49 -0.42 -13.05
CA ILE A 68 7.40 -0.48 -12.08
C ILE A 68 7.43 -1.87 -11.40
N PRO A 69 7.99 -1.99 -10.18
CA PRO A 69 8.02 -3.26 -9.47
C PRO A 69 6.61 -3.76 -9.16
N GLN A 70 6.35 -5.03 -9.43
CA GLN A 70 5.06 -5.65 -9.13
C GLN A 70 4.93 -6.02 -7.64
N VAL A 71 6.04 -6.44 -7.01
CA VAL A 71 6.11 -6.78 -5.59
C VAL A 71 7.42 -6.25 -5.03
N VAL A 72 7.37 -5.60 -3.87
CA VAL A 72 8.58 -5.22 -3.12
C VAL A 72 8.50 -5.83 -1.73
N GLN A 73 9.58 -6.46 -1.30
CA GLN A 73 9.74 -6.98 0.05
C GLN A 73 10.67 -6.06 0.84
N CYS A 74 10.18 -5.48 1.93
CA CYS A 74 10.98 -4.67 2.83
C CYS A 74 11.21 -5.42 4.14
N GLU A 75 12.46 -5.57 4.53
CA GLU A 75 12.88 -6.25 5.76
C GLU A 75 13.37 -5.23 6.78
N ASN A 76 12.98 -5.42 8.03
CA ASN A 76 13.42 -4.60 9.14
C ASN A 76 14.83 -5.03 9.56
N GLN A 77 15.83 -4.18 9.29
CA GLN A 77 17.24 -4.41 9.63
C GLN A 77 17.62 -3.91 11.04
N GLY A 78 16.64 -3.54 11.85
CA GLY A 78 16.81 -2.94 13.18
C GLY A 78 16.46 -1.45 13.20
N SER A 79 16.93 -0.75 14.22
CA SER A 79 16.75 0.70 14.36
C SER A 79 18.04 1.38 14.78
N ASP A 80 18.16 2.66 14.45
CA ASP A 80 19.21 3.56 14.94
C ASP A 80 18.83 4.20 16.30
N GLY A 81 17.80 3.67 16.97
CA GLY A 81 17.19 4.25 18.17
C GLY A 81 16.11 5.30 17.90
N ILE A 82 15.97 5.77 16.66
CA ILE A 82 14.97 6.78 16.27
C ILE A 82 13.95 6.18 15.29
N ALA A 83 14.43 5.55 14.22
CA ALA A 83 13.62 4.98 13.16
C ALA A 83 14.09 3.59 12.76
N ILE A 84 13.16 2.80 12.21
CA ILE A 84 13.48 1.49 11.65
C ILE A 84 14.27 1.68 10.35
N GLN A 85 15.34 0.91 10.22
CA GLN A 85 16.15 0.83 9.02
C GLN A 85 15.58 -0.27 8.13
N TRP A 86 14.88 0.14 7.07
CA TRP A 86 14.27 -0.78 6.12
C TRP A 86 15.22 -1.09 4.96
N GLU A 87 15.36 -2.37 4.63
CA GLU A 87 15.97 -2.80 3.37
C GLU A 87 14.88 -3.33 2.45
N CYS A 88 14.65 -2.66 1.31
CA CYS A 88 13.62 -3.05 0.34
C CYS A 88 14.24 -3.65 -0.92
N LYS A 89 13.73 -4.81 -1.34
CA LYS A 89 14.20 -5.57 -2.50
C LYS A 89 13.05 -5.94 -3.43
N THR A 90 13.36 -5.99 -4.71
CA THR A 90 12.51 -6.50 -5.80
C THR A 90 13.42 -7.10 -6.86
N ASP A 91 12.89 -8.00 -7.67
CA ASP A 91 13.54 -8.43 -8.89
C ASP A 91 13.52 -7.26 -9.90
N MET A 92 14.69 -6.82 -10.35
CA MET A 92 14.85 -5.71 -11.30
C MET A 92 16.09 -5.95 -12.17
N ASP A 93 16.07 -5.45 -13.40
CA ASP A 93 17.23 -5.47 -14.30
C ASP A 93 18.41 -4.68 -13.71
N ASN A 94 19.64 -5.10 -13.99
CA ASN A 94 20.87 -4.45 -13.52
C ASN A 94 20.99 -2.99 -13.97
N ALA A 95 20.25 -2.57 -15.00
CA ALA A 95 20.15 -1.17 -15.42
C ALA A 95 19.51 -0.26 -14.35
N TYR A 96 18.75 -0.81 -13.40
CA TYR A 96 17.99 -0.06 -12.41
C TYR A 96 18.42 -0.36 -10.98
N ARG A 97 18.18 0.60 -10.09
CA ARG A 97 18.26 0.41 -8.65
C ARG A 97 17.22 1.29 -7.95
N PHE A 98 16.87 0.91 -6.72
CA PHE A 98 16.23 1.87 -5.83
C PHE A 98 17.21 2.99 -5.49
N GLY A 99 16.73 4.23 -5.63
CA GLY A 99 17.39 5.42 -5.09
C GLY A 99 16.97 5.63 -3.63
N LYS A 100 16.46 6.82 -3.32
CA LYS A 100 15.82 7.08 -2.02
C LYS A 100 14.57 6.22 -1.87
N ILE A 101 14.41 5.61 -0.69
CA ILE A 101 13.21 4.88 -0.28
C ILE A 101 12.67 5.44 1.04
N MET A 102 11.36 5.29 1.25
CA MET A 102 10.70 5.63 2.51
C MET A 102 9.51 4.70 2.75
N VAL A 103 9.54 3.97 3.86
CA VAL A 103 8.38 3.21 4.36
C VAL A 103 7.54 4.12 5.23
N ILE A 104 6.24 4.21 4.94
CA ILE A 104 5.29 5.06 5.64
C ILE A 104 4.12 4.20 6.08
N CYS A 105 3.75 4.25 7.35
CA CYS A 105 2.60 3.54 7.92
C CYS A 105 1.68 4.52 8.64
N GLU A 106 0.39 4.21 8.72
CA GLU A 106 -0.56 4.99 9.51
C GLU A 106 -0.38 4.64 10.99
N GLY A 107 0.00 5.62 11.81
CA GLY A 107 -0.02 5.47 13.27
C GLY A 107 -1.43 5.08 13.75
N TYR A 108 -1.55 4.24 14.76
CA TYR A 108 -2.85 3.67 15.12
C TYR A 108 -3.78 4.70 15.75
N ASP A 109 -3.29 5.43 16.77
CA ASP A 109 -4.09 6.46 17.46
C ASP A 109 -3.83 7.87 16.91
N TYR A 110 -2.56 8.21 16.63
CA TYR A 110 -2.14 9.53 16.14
C TYR A 110 -0.94 9.45 15.17
N PRO A 111 -0.63 10.50 14.39
CA PRO A 111 0.54 10.49 13.50
C PRO A 111 1.85 10.33 14.28
N GLY A 112 2.73 9.41 13.85
CA GLY A 112 4.02 9.16 14.51
C GLY A 112 3.97 8.25 15.74
N ASP A 113 2.84 7.58 15.98
CA ASP A 113 2.68 6.59 17.04
C ASP A 113 3.63 5.38 16.83
N HIS A 114 4.09 4.78 17.94
CA HIS A 114 4.87 3.54 17.93
C HIS A 114 4.04 2.33 17.50
N TYR A 115 2.72 2.39 17.66
CA TYR A 115 1.79 1.43 17.09
C TYR A 115 1.23 1.94 15.77
N VAL A 116 1.12 1.06 14.80
CA VAL A 116 0.60 1.35 13.46
C VAL A 116 -0.56 0.42 13.12
N LEU A 117 -1.47 0.89 12.26
CA LEU A 117 -2.57 0.09 11.75
C LEU A 117 -2.04 -1.04 10.86
N VAL A 118 -2.45 -2.28 11.12
CA VAL A 118 -2.04 -3.43 10.31
C VAL A 118 -2.47 -3.25 8.86
N GLY A 119 -1.53 -3.46 7.93
CA GLY A 119 -1.76 -3.30 6.48
C GLY A 119 -1.75 -1.85 5.98
N SER A 120 -1.45 -0.88 6.84
CA SER A 120 -1.40 0.54 6.45
C SER A 120 -0.07 1.00 5.85
N CYS A 121 0.97 0.15 5.90
CA CYS A 121 2.28 0.50 5.41
C CYS A 121 2.36 0.53 3.87
N GLY A 122 3.04 1.53 3.33
CA GLY A 122 3.41 1.66 1.92
C GLY A 122 4.86 2.12 1.75
N LEU A 123 5.36 2.05 0.52
CA LEU A 123 6.70 2.43 0.13
C LEU A 123 6.64 3.54 -0.93
N GLU A 124 7.22 4.68 -0.60
CA GLU A 124 7.62 5.67 -1.60
C GLU A 124 9.06 5.39 -2.05
N TYR A 125 9.31 5.36 -3.36
CA TYR A 125 10.62 5.01 -3.90
C TYR A 125 11.01 5.85 -5.13
N ASN A 126 12.32 5.99 -5.33
CA ASN A 126 12.90 6.44 -6.59
C ASN A 126 13.46 5.27 -7.38
N ILE A 127 13.42 5.35 -8.71
CA ILE A 127 14.16 4.45 -9.60
C ILE A 127 15.27 5.24 -10.29
N ASP A 128 16.49 4.83 -10.01
CA ASP A 128 17.69 5.42 -10.61
C ASP A 128 18.30 4.44 -11.61
N LEU A 129 18.92 4.98 -12.67
CA LEU A 129 19.81 4.19 -13.51
C LEU A 129 21.09 3.85 -12.74
N THR A 130 21.55 2.61 -12.91
CA THR A 130 22.91 2.22 -12.52
C THR A 130 23.92 2.71 -13.56
N LYS A 131 25.20 2.49 -13.30
CA LYS A 131 26.25 2.76 -14.29
C LYS A 131 25.99 2.00 -15.60
N GLU A 132 25.63 0.72 -15.49
CA GLU A 132 25.30 -0.13 -16.64
C GLU A 132 24.07 0.41 -17.40
N GLY A 133 23.04 0.85 -16.66
CA GLY A 133 21.85 1.46 -17.28
C GLY A 133 22.18 2.74 -18.06
N ILE A 134 23.10 3.56 -17.55
CA ILE A 134 23.56 4.79 -18.24
C ILE A 134 24.38 4.43 -19.49
N ASP A 135 25.29 3.47 -19.39
CA ASP A 135 26.17 3.07 -20.48
C ASP A 135 25.38 2.42 -21.65
N ASN A 136 24.32 1.65 -21.34
CA ASN A 136 23.47 0.98 -22.32
C ASN A 136 22.35 1.87 -22.90
N HIS A 137 21.97 2.94 -22.19
CA HIS A 137 21.00 3.93 -22.64
C HIS A 137 21.59 5.34 -22.52
N PRO A 138 22.55 5.71 -23.41
CA PRO A 138 23.02 7.08 -23.45
C PRO A 138 21.82 7.98 -23.72
N PHE A 139 21.52 8.88 -22.77
CA PHE A 139 20.56 9.96 -22.96
C PHE A 139 21.02 10.76 -24.19
N ILE A 140 20.41 10.50 -25.34
CA ILE A 140 20.48 11.43 -26.47
C ILE A 140 19.42 12.50 -26.14
N PRO A 141 19.84 13.77 -25.96
CA PRO A 141 19.03 14.83 -25.38
C PRO A 141 17.72 15.10 -26.12
#